data_AF-A0A960AMG9-F1
#
_entry.id   AF-A0A960AMG9-F1
#
_cell.length_a   1.000
_cell.length_b   1.000
_cell.length_c   1.000
_cell.angle_alpha   90.00
_cell.angle_beta   90.00
_cell.angle_gamma   90.00
#
_symmetry.space_group_name_H-M   'P 1'
#
loop_
_entity.id
_entity.type
_entity.pdbx_description
1 polymer ?
#
loop_
_entity_poly.entity_id
_entity_poly.type
_entity_poly.pdbx_seq_one_letter_code
_entity_poly.pdbx_strand_id
1 'polypeptide(L)'
;PYLVPHLDIILPVGISFFTFQALSYPLDVYRGDHGPERSLTRFATYVVFFPQLVAGPIERASTLLDQFSERHRFSIERLGWGVQLIIWGLFKKVVIADRLGIYVDEIYASPELYGGSTLLLATYFFAVQIYCDFSAYSDIAVGSAWILGFRLSQNFALPYLAVSIADFWRRWH
;
A
#
# COMPACT_ATOMS: atom_id res chain seq x y z
N PRO A 1 4.88 -18.41 -35.98
CA PRO A 1 4.37 -17.77 -34.73
C PRO A 1 3.84 -16.37 -35.04
N TYR A 2 2.55 -16.13 -34.82
CA TYR A 2 1.98 -14.78 -34.90
C TYR A 2 2.56 -13.94 -33.76
N LEU A 3 3.40 -12.96 -34.08
CA LEU A 3 3.92 -11.99 -33.11
C LEU A 3 2.78 -11.04 -32.78
N VAL A 4 2.20 -11.16 -31.59
CA VAL A 4 1.24 -10.18 -31.07
C VAL A 4 1.98 -8.84 -31.01
N PRO A 5 1.46 -7.77 -31.65
CA PRO A 5 2.09 -6.46 -31.60
C PRO A 5 2.29 -6.02 -30.15
N HIS A 6 3.49 -5.53 -29.83
CA HIS A 6 3.76 -4.94 -28.51
C HIS A 6 2.86 -3.72 -28.35
N LEU A 7 2.03 -3.72 -27.31
CA LEU A 7 1.11 -2.63 -27.03
C LEU A 7 1.90 -1.51 -26.33
N ASP A 8 2.36 -0.51 -27.09
CA ASP A 8 3.15 0.62 -26.56
C ASP A 8 2.25 1.64 -25.85
N ILE A 9 1.62 1.21 -24.75
CA ILE A 9 0.80 2.06 -23.89
C ILE A 9 1.57 2.33 -22.60
N ILE A 10 1.82 3.60 -22.32
CA ILE A 10 2.33 4.04 -21.02
C ILE A 10 1.17 3.94 -20.02
N LEU A 11 1.23 2.94 -19.13
CA LEU A 11 0.28 2.83 -18.04
C LEU A 11 0.73 3.70 -16.86
N PRO A 12 -0.13 4.59 -16.34
CA PRO A 12 0.23 5.43 -15.21
C PRO A 12 0.37 4.57 -13.93
N VAL A 13 1.43 4.85 -13.18
CA VAL A 13 1.68 4.22 -11.88
C VAL A 13 0.48 4.51 -10.96
N GLY A 14 -0.03 3.47 -10.29
CA GLY A 14 -1.18 3.59 -9.38
C GLY A 14 -2.55 3.57 -10.06
N ILE A 15 -2.65 3.29 -11.37
CA ILE A 15 -3.96 3.23 -12.06
C ILE A 15 -4.96 2.25 -11.41
N SER A 16 -4.49 1.13 -10.90
CA SER A 16 -5.33 0.16 -10.18
C SER A 16 -5.91 0.77 -8.90
N PHE A 17 -5.07 1.39 -8.07
CA PHE A 17 -5.51 2.06 -6.83
C PHE A 17 -6.46 3.21 -7.13
N PHE A 18 -6.13 4.05 -8.11
CA PHE A 18 -7.01 5.12 -8.58
C PHE A 18 -8.38 4.57 -8.99
N THR A 19 -8.41 3.47 -9.73
CA THR A 19 -9.66 2.86 -10.21
C THR A 19 -10.48 2.31 -9.03
N PHE A 20 -9.87 1.56 -8.12
CA PHE A 20 -10.58 1.03 -6.94
C PHE A 20 -11.12 2.14 -6.04
N GLN A 21 -10.35 3.21 -5.84
CA GLN A 21 -10.77 4.34 -5.03
C GLN A 21 -11.83 5.20 -5.72
N ALA A 22 -11.75 5.37 -7.04
CA ALA A 22 -12.78 6.06 -7.79
C ALA A 22 -14.09 5.26 -7.82
N LEU A 23 -14.02 3.93 -7.80
CA LEU A 23 -15.19 3.03 -7.77
C LEU A 23 -15.79 2.85 -6.38
N SER A 24 -15.01 2.94 -5.30
CA SER A 24 -15.53 2.83 -3.93
C SER A 24 -16.55 3.93 -3.62
N TYR A 25 -16.30 5.16 -4.06
CA TYR A 25 -17.21 6.29 -3.84
C TYR A 25 -18.64 6.09 -4.40
N PRO A 26 -18.87 5.82 -5.70
CA PRO A 26 -20.21 5.62 -6.23
C PRO A 26 -20.90 4.39 -5.62
N LEU A 27 -20.15 3.37 -5.21
CA LEU A 27 -20.70 2.21 -4.49
C LEU A 27 -21.19 2.60 -3.08
N ASP A 28 -20.40 3.38 -2.35
CA ASP A 28 -20.78 3.89 -1.03
C ASP A 28 -22.03 4.80 -1.13
N VAL A 29 -22.11 5.65 -2.17
CA VAL A 29 -23.31 6.48 -2.44
C VAL A 29 -24.52 5.63 -2.81
N TYR A 30 -24.34 4.60 -3.65
CA TYR A 30 -25.42 3.69 -4.06
C TYR A 30 -25.98 2.90 -2.86
N ARG A 31 -25.13 2.48 -1.93
CA ARG A 31 -25.53 1.77 -0.70
C ARG A 31 -26.13 2.68 0.37
N GLY A 32 -25.97 3.99 0.23
CA GLY A 32 -26.38 4.98 1.24
C GLY A 32 -25.41 5.10 2.42
N ASP A 33 -24.18 4.55 2.29
CA ASP A 33 -23.13 4.64 3.31
C ASP A 33 -22.52 6.05 3.38
N HIS A 34 -22.58 6.81 2.27
CA HIS A 34 -22.15 8.22 2.20
C HIS A 34 -23.04 9.03 1.26
N GLY A 35 -23.27 10.31 1.57
CA GLY A 35 -24.03 11.22 0.71
C GLY A 35 -23.19 11.75 -0.45
N PRO A 36 -23.78 12.11 -1.60
CA PRO A 36 -23.00 12.60 -2.73
C PRO A 36 -22.26 13.90 -2.37
N GLU A 37 -20.94 13.87 -2.51
CA GLU A 37 -20.06 15.04 -2.42
C GLU A 37 -20.37 16.02 -3.56
N ARG A 38 -20.56 17.29 -3.19
CA ARG A 38 -20.93 18.37 -4.10
C ARG A 38 -19.73 19.20 -4.56
N SER A 39 -18.61 19.09 -3.86
CA SER A 39 -17.36 19.78 -4.18
C SER A 39 -16.46 18.91 -5.05
N LEU A 40 -16.31 19.28 -6.32
CA LEU A 40 -15.38 18.63 -7.23
C LEU A 40 -13.94 18.65 -6.68
N THR A 41 -13.54 19.74 -6.00
CA THR A 41 -12.19 19.86 -5.43
C THR A 41 -11.96 18.85 -4.31
N ARG A 42 -12.91 18.68 -3.39
CA ARG A 42 -12.79 17.67 -2.32
C ARG A 42 -12.78 16.26 -2.89
N PHE A 43 -13.69 15.99 -3.83
CA PHE A 43 -13.72 14.70 -4.51
C PHE A 43 -12.42 14.40 -5.26
N ALA A 44 -11.91 15.35 -6.05
CA ALA A 44 -10.64 15.19 -6.76
C ALA A 44 -9.49 14.96 -5.77
N THR A 45 -9.43 15.72 -4.68
CA THR A 45 -8.40 15.56 -3.64
C THR A 45 -8.45 14.19 -2.98
N TYR A 46 -9.66 13.65 -2.73
CA TYR A 46 -9.84 12.28 -2.28
C TYR A 46 -9.23 11.28 -3.26
N VAL A 47 -9.63 11.34 -4.53
CA VAL A 47 -9.19 10.37 -5.55
C VAL A 47 -7.67 10.44 -5.77
N VAL A 48 -7.06 11.63 -5.76
CA VAL A 48 -5.62 11.82 -5.99
C VAL A 48 -4.82 12.06 -4.70
N PHE A 49 -5.30 11.60 -3.55
CA PHE A 49 -4.62 11.82 -2.27
C PHE A 49 -3.26 11.11 -2.26
N PHE A 50 -2.19 11.88 -2.51
CA PHE A 50 -0.87 11.34 -2.81
C PHE A 50 -0.29 10.39 -1.76
N PRO A 51 -0.55 10.53 -0.43
CA PRO A 51 0.01 9.60 0.54
C PRO A 51 -0.41 8.16 0.28
N GLN A 52 -1.60 7.91 -0.28
CA GLN A 52 -2.09 6.56 -0.53
C GLN A 52 -2.09 6.13 -2.00
N LEU A 53 -1.96 7.08 -2.94
CA LEU A 53 -2.28 6.89 -4.36
C LEU A 53 -1.55 5.74 -5.07
N VAL A 54 -0.31 5.42 -4.65
CA VAL A 54 0.52 4.42 -5.34
C VAL A 54 0.50 3.05 -4.67
N ALA A 55 0.55 3.03 -3.33
CA ALA A 55 0.72 1.79 -2.56
C ALA A 55 0.25 1.93 -1.09
N GLY A 56 -0.61 2.90 -0.80
CA GLY A 56 -1.17 3.05 0.55
C GLY A 56 -2.46 2.27 0.75
N PRO A 57 -3.05 2.37 1.95
CA PRO A 57 -4.34 1.77 2.27
C PRO A 57 -5.46 2.27 1.34
N ILE A 58 -6.34 1.36 0.92
CA ILE A 58 -7.53 1.74 0.14
C ILE A 58 -8.60 2.22 1.13
N GLU A 59 -8.77 3.54 1.20
CA GLU A 59 -9.75 4.15 2.10
C GLU A 59 -11.17 4.17 1.54
N ARG A 60 -12.14 3.91 2.43
CA ARG A 60 -13.55 4.17 2.14
C ARG A 60 -13.79 5.67 2.01
N ALA A 61 -14.75 6.03 1.15
CA ALA A 61 -15.07 7.42 0.90
C ALA A 61 -15.50 8.13 2.20
N SER A 62 -16.35 7.48 2.99
CA SER A 62 -16.82 8.01 4.27
C SER A 62 -15.71 8.27 5.29
N THR A 63 -14.61 7.52 5.27
CA THR A 63 -13.51 7.70 6.23
C THR A 63 -12.61 8.87 5.86
N LEU A 64 -12.32 9.06 4.57
CA LEU A 64 -11.35 10.04 4.12
C LEU A 64 -11.98 11.36 3.62
N LEU A 65 -13.14 11.32 2.95
CA LEU A 65 -13.81 12.54 2.46
C LEU A 65 -14.18 13.50 3.58
N ASP A 66 -14.70 12.96 4.68
CA ASP A 66 -15.14 13.76 5.82
C ASP A 66 -13.95 14.50 6.44
N GLN A 67 -12.76 13.87 6.49
CA GLN A 67 -11.53 14.49 6.96
C GLN A 67 -11.08 15.68 6.09
N PHE A 68 -11.40 15.73 4.79
CA PHE A 68 -11.08 16.91 3.96
C PHE A 68 -11.95 18.13 4.28
N SER A 69 -13.07 17.94 4.97
CA SER A 69 -13.92 19.05 5.44
C SER A 69 -13.48 19.59 6.79
N GLU A 70 -12.57 18.90 7.48
CA GLU A 70 -12.05 19.30 8.78
C GLU A 70 -10.86 20.25 8.66
N ARG A 71 -10.69 21.11 9.68
CA ARG A 71 -9.56 22.03 9.76
C ARG A 71 -8.40 21.38 10.51
N HIS A 72 -7.42 20.88 9.78
CA HIS A 72 -6.23 20.24 10.35
C HIS A 72 -5.24 21.27 10.94
N ARG A 73 -5.06 21.26 12.26
CA ARG A 73 -4.05 22.10 12.93
C ARG A 73 -2.71 21.38 13.00
N PHE A 74 -1.61 22.08 12.76
CA PHE A 74 -0.29 21.49 12.95
C PHE A 74 -0.11 20.93 14.37
N SER A 75 0.45 19.73 14.48
CA SER A 75 0.75 19.06 15.75
C SER A 75 2.13 18.45 15.69
N ILE A 76 3.00 18.86 16.61
CA ILE A 76 4.36 18.33 16.73
C ILE A 76 4.36 16.84 17.09
N GLU A 77 3.37 16.40 17.85
CA GLU A 77 3.20 15.00 18.23
C GLU A 77 2.89 14.14 16.99
N ARG A 78 1.95 14.59 16.15
CA ARG A 78 1.63 13.90 14.88
C ARG A 78 2.81 13.88 13.92
N LEU A 79 3.58 14.97 13.87
CA LEU A 79 4.82 15.01 13.09
C LEU A 79 5.81 13.95 13.58
N GLY A 80 6.04 13.85 14.89
CA GLY A 80 6.95 12.86 15.48
C GLY A 80 6.54 11.42 15.16
N TRP A 81 5.27 11.07 15.39
CA TRP A 81 4.76 9.74 15.07
C TRP A 81 4.80 9.42 13.57
N GLY A 82 4.44 10.38 12.72
CA GLY A 82 4.48 10.20 11.27
C GLY A 82 5.90 10.00 10.74
N VAL A 83 6.88 10.76 11.26
CA VAL A 83 8.29 10.61 10.91
C VAL A 83 8.82 9.25 11.36
N GLN A 84 8.46 8.77 12.55
CA GLN A 84 8.86 7.45 13.03
C GLN A 84 8.34 6.33 12.11
N LEU A 85 7.08 6.40 11.67
CA LEU A 85 6.51 5.45 10.71
C LEU A 85 7.23 5.48 9.36
N ILE A 86 7.53 6.68 8.85
CA ILE A 86 8.28 6.82 7.58
C ILE A 86 9.68 6.21 7.72
N ILE A 87 10.41 6.50 8.80
CA ILE A 87 11.75 5.93 9.05
C ILE A 87 11.67 4.41 9.16
N TRP A 88 10.66 3.87 9.85
CA TRP A 88 10.48 2.43 9.98
C TRP A 88 10.16 1.76 8.63
N GLY A 89 9.30 2.37 7.83
CA GLY A 89 9.02 1.92 6.48
C GLY A 89 10.27 1.93 5.60
N LEU A 90 11.04 3.02 5.63
CA LEU A 90 12.32 3.12 4.91
C LEU A 90 13.31 2.04 5.33
N PHE A 91 13.40 1.73 6.62
CA PHE A 91 14.25 0.65 7.12
C PHE A 91 13.81 -0.71 6.55
N LYS A 92 12.50 -1.04 6.65
CA LYS A 92 11.96 -2.28 6.09
C LYS A 92 12.22 -2.40 4.58
N LYS A 93 12.07 -1.30 3.84
CA LYS A 93 12.33 -1.27 2.39
C LYS A 93 13.81 -1.45 2.06
N VAL A 94 14.64 -0.51 2.50
CA VAL A 94 16.02 -0.38 2.02
C VAL A 94 16.97 -1.40 2.68
N VAL A 95 16.73 -1.74 3.94
CA VAL A 95 17.64 -2.61 4.71
C VAL A 95 17.21 -4.07 4.63
N ILE A 96 15.91 -4.36 4.60
CA ILE A 96 15.42 -5.74 4.60
C ILE A 96 14.99 -6.16 3.19
N ALA A 97 13.93 -5.56 2.65
CA ALA A 97 13.31 -6.01 1.41
C ALA A 97 14.28 -5.96 0.22
N ASP A 98 14.96 -4.83 0.02
CA ASP A 98 15.88 -4.66 -1.11
C ASP A 98 17.10 -5.57 -1.01
N ARG A 99 17.53 -5.92 0.22
CA ARG A 99 18.66 -6.85 0.43
C ARG A 99 18.27 -8.30 0.18
N LEU A 100 17.09 -8.71 0.63
CA LEU A 100 16.54 -10.03 0.32
C LEU A 100 16.24 -10.17 -1.17
N GLY A 101 15.75 -9.11 -1.81
CA GLY A 101 15.46 -9.08 -3.24
C GLY A 101 16.65 -9.46 -4.11
N ILE A 102 17.86 -8.95 -3.80
CA ILE A 102 19.08 -9.33 -4.54
C ILE A 102 19.30 -10.85 -4.53
N TYR A 103 19.11 -11.51 -3.39
CA TYR A 103 19.30 -12.95 -3.26
C TYR A 103 18.17 -13.74 -3.95
N VAL A 104 16.93 -13.28 -3.79
CA VAL A 104 15.75 -13.92 -4.38
C VAL A 104 15.79 -13.83 -5.90
N ASP A 105 16.09 -12.66 -6.44
CA ASP A 105 16.12 -12.39 -7.88
C ASP A 105 17.19 -13.24 -8.57
N GLU A 106 18.38 -13.36 -7.98
CA GLU A 106 19.47 -14.21 -8.49
C GLU A 106 19.04 -15.68 -8.60
N ILE A 107 18.38 -16.21 -7.57
CA ILE A 107 17.97 -17.63 -7.54
C ILE A 107 16.79 -17.88 -8.46
N TYR A 108 15.83 -16.97 -8.51
CA TYR A 108 14.64 -17.11 -9.37
C TYR A 108 14.94 -16.83 -10.85
N ALA A 109 16.03 -16.14 -11.18
CA ALA A 109 16.48 -15.95 -12.56
C ALA A 109 17.02 -17.24 -13.20
N SER A 110 17.56 -18.18 -12.42
CA SER A 110 18.12 -19.45 -12.93
C SER A 110 17.95 -20.60 -11.93
N PRO A 111 16.71 -20.98 -11.58
CA PRO A 111 16.43 -21.93 -10.50
C PRO A 111 17.03 -23.33 -10.74
N GLU A 112 17.21 -23.73 -11.99
CA GLU A 112 17.84 -24.99 -12.39
C GLU A 112 19.31 -25.13 -11.98
N LEU A 113 19.98 -24.01 -11.68
CA LEU A 113 21.38 -24.00 -11.22
C LEU A 113 21.52 -24.22 -9.71
N TYR A 114 20.42 -24.18 -8.96
CA TYR A 114 20.42 -24.20 -7.51
C TYR A 114 19.79 -25.47 -6.93
N GLY A 115 20.34 -25.94 -5.81
CA GLY A 115 19.81 -27.10 -5.08
C GLY A 115 18.49 -26.79 -4.37
N GLY A 116 17.70 -27.84 -4.06
CA GLY A 116 16.38 -27.70 -3.43
C GLY A 116 16.37 -26.93 -2.10
N SER A 117 17.42 -27.07 -1.27
CA SER A 117 17.55 -26.29 -0.03
C SER A 117 17.71 -24.79 -0.28
N THR A 118 18.41 -24.42 -1.35
CA THR A 118 18.61 -23.02 -1.75
C THR A 118 17.33 -22.41 -2.28
N LEU A 119 16.57 -23.17 -3.07
CA LEU A 119 15.24 -22.77 -3.57
C LEU A 119 14.22 -22.59 -2.42
N LEU A 120 14.23 -23.49 -1.44
CA LEU A 120 13.39 -23.36 -0.24
C LEU A 120 13.74 -22.09 0.54
N LEU A 121 15.04 -21.83 0.75
CA LEU A 121 15.48 -20.62 1.45
C LEU A 121 15.08 -19.35 0.68
N ALA A 122 15.24 -19.33 -0.64
CA ALA A 122 14.79 -18.23 -1.50
C ALA A 122 13.28 -18.01 -1.38
N THR A 123 12.48 -19.08 -1.28
CA THR A 123 11.03 -18.99 -1.08
C THR A 123 10.68 -18.32 0.26
N TYR A 124 11.35 -18.68 1.35
CA TYR A 124 11.15 -18.02 2.64
C TYR A 124 11.62 -16.56 2.64
N PHE A 125 12.75 -16.26 1.98
CA PHE A 125 13.24 -14.89 1.85
C PHE A 125 12.31 -14.04 0.98
N PHE A 126 11.73 -14.60 -0.07
CA PHE A 126 10.73 -13.92 -0.88
C PHE A 126 9.48 -13.58 -0.06
N ALA A 127 9.02 -14.48 0.82
CA ALA A 127 7.91 -14.18 1.72
C ALA A 127 8.23 -12.98 2.65
N VAL A 128 9.42 -12.95 3.24
CA VAL A 128 9.83 -11.81 4.08
C VAL A 128 9.99 -10.54 3.24
N GLN A 129 10.58 -10.63 2.05
CA GLN A 129 10.77 -9.52 1.11
C GLN A 129 9.43 -8.87 0.77
N ILE A 130 8.46 -9.64 0.26
CA ILE A 130 7.18 -9.09 -0.18
C ILE A 130 6.41 -8.44 0.98
N TYR A 131 6.46 -9.04 2.16
CA TYR A 131 5.88 -8.44 3.37
C TYR A 131 6.55 -7.12 3.75
N CYS A 132 7.89 -7.10 3.84
CA CYS A 132 8.63 -5.91 4.22
C CYS A 132 8.48 -4.80 3.18
N ASP A 133 8.42 -5.13 1.90
CA ASP A 133 8.23 -4.17 0.81
C ASP A 133 6.85 -3.51 0.88
N PHE A 134 5.78 -4.29 0.90
CA PHE A 134 4.42 -3.75 0.92
C PHE A 134 4.09 -3.02 2.22
N SER A 135 4.52 -3.59 3.36
CA SER A 135 4.30 -2.96 4.65
C SER A 135 5.15 -1.71 4.83
N ALA A 136 6.30 -1.60 4.16
CA ALA A 136 7.10 -0.37 4.15
C ALA A 136 6.36 0.77 3.46
N TYR A 137 5.83 0.55 2.25
CA TYR A 137 5.06 1.57 1.54
C TYR A 137 3.82 1.98 2.33
N SER A 138 3.13 1.02 2.96
CA SER A 138 1.97 1.30 3.82
C SER A 138 2.35 2.19 5.02
N ASP A 139 3.46 1.91 5.70
CA ASP A 139 3.90 2.74 6.84
C ASP A 139 4.31 4.15 6.41
N ILE A 140 5.01 4.28 5.27
CA ILE A 140 5.38 5.58 4.70
C ILE A 140 4.13 6.38 4.32
N ALA A 141 3.13 5.73 3.72
CA ALA A 141 1.84 6.32 3.38
C ALA A 141 1.09 6.83 4.61
N VAL A 142 0.92 5.97 5.62
CA VAL A 142 0.24 6.31 6.89
C VAL A 142 0.99 7.43 7.61
N GLY A 143 2.32 7.34 7.71
CA GLY A 143 3.14 8.36 8.34
C GLY A 143 3.05 9.71 7.63
N SER A 144 3.07 9.72 6.30
CA SER A 144 2.89 10.94 5.49
C SER A 144 1.50 11.56 5.69
N ALA A 145 0.45 10.74 5.73
CA ALA A 145 -0.90 11.21 5.99
C ALA A 145 -1.04 11.81 7.40
N TRP A 146 -0.44 11.18 8.42
CA TRP A 146 -0.46 11.67 9.80
C TRP A 146 0.20 13.05 9.94
N ILE A 147 1.30 13.28 9.22
CA ILE A 147 1.98 14.60 9.17
C ILE A 147 1.04 15.67 8.59
N LEU A 148 0.29 15.33 7.53
CA LEU A 148 -0.72 16.22 6.93
C LEU A 148 -2.00 16.36 7.77
N GLY A 149 -2.13 15.53 8.79
CA GLY A 149 -3.24 15.53 9.73
C GLY A 149 -4.38 14.56 9.42
N PHE A 150 -4.21 13.73 8.39
CA PHE A 150 -5.16 12.70 7.99
C PHE A 150 -4.84 11.37 8.67
N ARG A 151 -5.86 10.57 8.90
CA ARG A 151 -5.75 9.20 9.42
C ARG A 151 -6.12 8.24 8.31
N LEU A 152 -5.18 7.33 8.02
CA LEU A 152 -5.39 6.19 7.14
C LEU A 152 -5.44 4.91 7.97
N SER A 153 -6.10 3.90 7.43
CA SER A 153 -6.18 2.53 7.92
C SER A 153 -4.81 1.85 7.86
N GLN A 154 -4.65 0.75 8.57
CA GLN A 154 -3.41 -0.04 8.50
C GLN A 154 -3.65 -1.28 7.63
N ASN A 155 -2.78 -1.49 6.65
CA ASN A 155 -2.81 -2.67 5.78
C ASN A 155 -2.19 -3.92 6.45
N PHE A 156 -1.34 -3.77 7.47
CA PHE A 156 -0.58 -4.89 8.00
C PHE A 156 -0.61 -4.97 9.53
N ALA A 157 -0.92 -6.16 10.06
CA ALA A 157 -0.99 -6.43 11.49
C ALA A 157 -0.32 -7.76 11.87
N LEU A 158 1.01 -7.84 11.71
CA LEU A 158 1.83 -9.03 12.00
C LEU A 158 1.24 -10.32 11.38
N PRO A 159 1.08 -10.39 10.04
CA PRO A 159 0.34 -11.47 9.37
C PRO A 159 0.97 -12.85 9.57
N TYR A 160 2.30 -12.96 9.68
CA TYR A 160 2.98 -14.24 9.90
C TYR A 160 2.84 -14.81 11.32
N LEU A 161 2.21 -14.07 12.24
CA LEU A 161 1.80 -14.58 13.55
C LEU A 161 0.33 -15.02 13.58
N ALA A 162 -0.33 -15.10 12.42
CA ALA A 162 -1.70 -15.54 12.32
C ALA A 162 -1.87 -17.00 12.74
N VAL A 163 -2.97 -17.29 13.44
CA VAL A 163 -3.28 -18.65 13.93
C VAL A 163 -4.12 -19.48 12.95
N SER A 164 -4.61 -18.85 11.88
CA SER A 164 -5.37 -19.50 10.81
C SER A 164 -5.25 -18.72 9.49
N ILE A 165 -5.63 -19.35 8.37
CA ILE A 165 -5.66 -18.69 7.06
C ILE A 165 -6.61 -17.48 7.07
N ALA A 166 -7.75 -17.59 7.76
CA ALA A 166 -8.68 -16.48 7.89
C ALA A 166 -8.08 -15.31 8.71
N ASP A 167 -7.32 -15.61 9.76
CA ASP A 167 -6.61 -14.59 10.55
C ASP A 167 -5.48 -13.94 9.73
N PHE A 168 -4.79 -14.70 8.89
CA PHE A 168 -3.78 -14.16 7.97
C PHE A 168 -4.37 -13.08 7.06
N TRP A 169 -5.49 -13.37 6.38
CA TRP A 169 -6.16 -12.42 5.49
C TRP A 169 -6.80 -11.22 6.20
N ARG A 170 -6.99 -11.27 7.52
CA ARG A 170 -7.40 -10.09 8.32
C ARG A 170 -6.24 -9.18 8.69
N ARG A 171 -5.01 -9.67 8.57
CA ARG A 171 -3.77 -8.98 8.96
C ARG A 171 -2.89 -8.63 7.76
N TRP A 172 -3.25 -9.13 6.58
CA TRP A 172 -2.54 -8.96 5.33
C TRP A 172 -3.40 -8.15 4.36
N HIS A 173 -2.94 -6.94 4.09
CA HIS A 173 -3.46 -5.99 3.10
C HIS A 173 -4.96 -5.69 3.25
#